data_AF-E9GSV9-F1
#
_entry.id   AF-E9GSV9-F1
#
_cell.length_a   1.000
_cell.length_b   1.000
_cell.length_c   1.000
_cell.angle_alpha   90.00
_cell.angle_beta   90.00
_cell.angle_gamma   90.00
#
_symmetry.space_group_name_H-M   'P 1'
#
loop_
_entity.id
_entity.type
_entity.pdbx_description
1 polymer ?
#
loop_
_entity_poly.entity_id
_entity_poly.type
_entity_poly.pdbx_seq_one_letter_code
_entity_poly.pdbx_strand_id
1 'polypeptide(L)'
;MMRLLPFVLFTFLCSANAKQVVDALLRDALPQQEMNPLNGKHLRLIASPEAELYLGALVESLERFKNADFSSPWLSGSFSILIPIPNASTNIGALIQPMRTEVWIYICLSVPTVMASLLGLSKCIIAMNKRMRCKPSEMNFRDSFQVIDYVICVLLSQGAYCGNRQLAIRLAAAAWCLGCFVLVQAYSSTLIAFITSPNNKPIINSVYDIPNVPGLKQTNFSVFTKLGESLREDPNLRCNRTELCLDKVRSGNYVYIHHLPEG
;
A
#
# COMPACT_ATOMS: atom_id res chain seq x y z
N MET A 1 -34.25 -16.59 49.42
CA MET A 1 -33.03 -17.24 48.89
C MET A 1 -32.38 -16.28 47.86
N MET A 2 -31.93 -15.07 48.19
CA MET A 2 -30.97 -14.59 49.21
C MET A 2 -29.49 -14.79 48.82
N ARG A 3 -29.06 -14.26 47.65
CA ARG A 3 -27.62 -14.06 47.27
C ARG A 3 -27.36 -12.88 46.31
N LEU A 4 -28.25 -11.90 46.18
CA LEU A 4 -28.06 -10.75 45.26
C LEU A 4 -27.76 -9.41 45.94
N LEU A 5 -28.04 -9.27 47.25
CA LEU A 5 -27.78 -8.03 47.98
C LEU A 5 -26.28 -7.70 48.24
N PRO A 6 -25.37 -8.67 48.51
CA PRO A 6 -23.99 -8.31 48.86
C PRO A 6 -23.14 -7.91 47.64
N PHE A 7 -23.52 -8.33 46.43
CA PHE A 7 -22.79 -8.00 45.20
C PHE A 7 -23.04 -6.56 44.74
N VAL A 8 -24.29 -6.08 44.86
CA VAL A 8 -24.67 -4.71 44.46
C VAL A 8 -24.09 -3.67 45.43
N LEU A 9 -24.03 -3.98 46.73
CA LEU A 9 -23.39 -3.09 47.71
C LEU A 9 -21.87 -2.99 47.51
N PHE A 10 -21.20 -4.09 47.12
CA PHE A 10 -19.75 -4.08 46.89
C PHE A 10 -19.36 -3.29 45.63
N THR A 11 -20.18 -3.31 44.58
CA THR A 11 -19.96 -2.49 43.37
C THR A 11 -20.21 -1.01 43.61
N PHE A 12 -21.20 -0.65 44.45
CA PHE A 12 -21.47 0.75 44.79
C PHE A 12 -20.39 1.35 45.71
N LEU A 13 -19.89 0.60 46.68
CA LEU A 13 -18.79 1.04 47.56
C LEU A 13 -17.46 1.18 46.82
N CYS A 14 -17.20 0.36 45.79
CA CYS A 14 -15.98 0.47 44.98
C CYS A 14 -16.02 1.69 44.04
N SER A 15 -17.19 2.00 43.45
CA SER A 15 -17.38 3.16 42.57
C SER A 15 -17.29 4.50 43.32
N ALA A 16 -17.83 4.57 44.54
CA ALA A 16 -17.75 5.78 45.36
C ALA A 16 -16.30 6.10 45.79
N ASN A 17 -15.51 5.08 46.14
CA ASN A 17 -14.14 5.27 46.59
C ASN A 17 -13.19 5.62 45.42
N ALA A 18 -13.40 5.04 44.23
CA ALA A 18 -12.63 5.38 43.03
C ALA A 18 -12.82 6.85 42.59
N LYS A 19 -14.03 7.39 42.75
CA LYS A 19 -14.33 8.79 42.41
C LYS A 19 -13.65 9.76 43.37
N GLN A 20 -13.66 9.47 44.66
CA GLN A 20 -12.98 10.27 45.69
C GLN A 20 -11.44 10.24 45.57
N VAL A 21 -10.85 9.10 45.22
CA VAL A 21 -9.40 8.95 45.06
C VAL A 21 -8.90 9.65 43.79
N VAL A 22 -9.67 9.62 42.70
CA VAL A 22 -9.38 10.40 41.49
C VAL A 22 -9.49 11.89 41.80
N ASP A 23 -10.57 12.37 42.44
CA ASP A 23 -10.74 13.80 42.77
C ASP A 23 -9.70 14.35 43.78
N ALA A 24 -9.06 13.48 44.57
CA ALA A 24 -7.96 13.84 45.46
C ALA A 24 -6.61 13.90 44.72
N LEU A 25 -6.33 12.96 43.81
CA LEU A 25 -5.08 12.93 43.04
C LEU A 25 -5.01 14.00 41.93
N LEU A 26 -6.16 14.51 41.49
CA LEU A 26 -6.28 15.56 40.48
C LEU A 26 -6.01 16.96 41.04
N ARG A 27 -6.14 17.16 42.35
CA ARG A 27 -5.95 18.46 42.99
C ARG A 27 -4.48 18.83 43.21
N ASP A 28 -3.58 17.85 43.30
CA ASP A 28 -2.18 18.10 43.70
C ASP A 28 -1.17 18.11 42.54
N ALA A 29 -1.58 17.87 41.28
CA ALA A 29 -0.63 17.59 40.19
C ALA A 29 -0.65 18.54 38.98
N LEU A 30 -1.40 19.64 38.98
CA LEU A 30 -1.34 20.63 37.89
C LEU A 30 -1.07 22.04 38.43
N PRO A 31 0.11 22.64 38.16
CA PRO A 31 0.31 24.06 38.45
C PRO A 31 -0.69 24.85 37.60
N GLN A 32 -1.47 25.72 38.26
CA GLN A 32 -2.34 26.68 37.60
C GLN A 32 -1.47 27.70 36.85
N GLN A 33 -1.10 27.36 35.63
CA GLN A 33 -0.67 28.34 34.67
C GLN A 33 -1.94 28.92 34.04
N GLU A 34 -2.27 30.14 34.46
CA GLU A 34 -3.38 30.95 33.96
C GLU A 34 -3.14 31.27 32.47
N MET A 35 -3.43 30.29 31.61
CA MET A 35 -3.44 30.46 30.17
C MET A 35 -4.87 30.86 29.81
N ASN A 36 -5.04 32.12 29.39
CA ASN A 36 -6.33 32.72 29.02
C ASN A 36 -7.31 31.69 28.39
N PRO A 37 -8.39 31.28 29.10
CA PRO A 37 -9.25 30.16 28.70
C PRO A 37 -10.14 30.44 27.48
N LEU A 38 -9.91 31.56 26.77
CA LEU A 38 -10.80 32.15 25.78
C LEU A 38 -10.10 32.46 24.45
N ASN A 39 -9.13 31.65 24.04
CA ASN A 39 -8.63 31.69 22.66
C ASN A 39 -9.59 30.97 21.71
N GLY A 40 -10.73 31.62 21.45
CA GLY A 40 -11.72 31.21 20.47
C GLY A 40 -12.91 32.16 20.47
N LYS A 41 -13.17 32.81 19.32
CA LYS A 41 -14.29 33.76 19.16
C LYS A 41 -15.64 33.13 19.55
N HIS A 42 -15.79 31.82 19.36
CA HIS A 42 -16.99 31.04 19.64
C HIS A 42 -17.29 30.90 21.14
N LEU A 43 -16.29 30.57 21.96
CA LEU A 43 -16.48 30.40 23.41
C LEU A 43 -16.71 31.73 24.11
N ARG A 44 -16.12 32.81 23.58
CA ARG A 44 -16.37 34.18 24.07
C ARG A 44 -17.84 34.58 23.90
N LEU A 45 -18.48 34.19 22.78
CA LEU A 45 -19.87 34.55 22.49
C LEU A 45 -20.88 33.85 23.43
N ILE A 46 -20.54 32.67 23.94
CA ILE A 46 -21.37 31.93 24.92
C ILE A 46 -21.13 32.47 26.34
N ALA A 47 -19.89 32.89 26.63
CA ALA A 47 -19.54 33.48 27.91
C ALA A 47 -20.07 34.93 28.07
N SER A 48 -20.26 35.66 26.97
CA SER A 48 -20.98 36.94 26.97
C SER A 48 -22.48 36.70 26.81
N PRO A 49 -23.36 37.57 27.35
CA PRO A 49 -24.81 37.49 27.14
C PRO A 49 -25.23 37.86 25.70
N GLU A 50 -24.34 37.70 24.72
CA GLU A 50 -24.58 38.02 23.31
C GLU A 50 -25.16 36.83 22.53
N ALA A 51 -25.03 35.60 23.04
CA ALA A 51 -25.61 34.40 22.42
C ALA A 51 -26.17 33.43 23.47
N GLU A 52 -27.39 32.95 23.26
CA GLU A 52 -28.05 31.94 24.12
C GLU A 52 -27.77 30.49 23.68
N LEU A 53 -27.48 30.28 22.40
CA LEU A 53 -27.20 28.97 21.82
C LEU A 53 -26.14 29.08 20.73
N TYR A 54 -25.14 28.20 20.78
CA TYR A 54 -24.15 28.05 19.72
C TYR A 54 -24.33 26.70 19.02
N LEU A 55 -24.69 26.73 17.73
CA LEU A 55 -24.81 25.55 16.90
C LEU A 55 -23.62 25.48 15.94
N GLY A 56 -22.72 24.52 16.14
CA GLY A 56 -21.55 24.35 15.29
C GLY A 56 -20.68 23.18 15.70
N ALA A 57 -19.67 22.88 14.88
CA ALA A 57 -18.69 21.85 15.21
C ALA A 57 -17.78 22.34 16.34
N LEU A 58 -17.96 21.78 17.53
CA LEU A 58 -17.08 22.02 18.67
C LEU A 58 -16.57 20.69 19.21
N VAL A 59 -15.27 20.63 19.46
CA VAL A 59 -14.67 19.49 20.17
C VAL A 59 -14.87 19.71 21.67
N GLU A 60 -15.52 18.74 22.31
CA GLU A 60 -15.67 18.66 23.75
C GLU A 60 -14.30 18.46 24.40
N SER A 61 -13.96 19.32 25.37
CA SER A 61 -12.73 19.21 26.16
C SER A 61 -13.08 19.49 27.62
N LEU A 62 -12.34 18.87 28.55
CA LEU A 62 -12.58 19.01 29.99
C LEU A 62 -12.58 20.49 30.44
N GLU A 63 -11.70 21.31 29.86
CA GLU A 63 -11.64 22.74 30.19
C GLU A 63 -12.86 23.52 29.67
N ARG A 64 -13.40 23.11 28.52
CA ARG A 64 -14.59 23.74 27.94
C ARG A 64 -15.86 23.34 28.67
N PHE A 65 -15.95 22.08 29.09
CA PHE A 65 -17.06 21.53 29.86
C PHE A 65 -17.24 22.21 31.23
N LYS A 66 -16.18 22.82 31.79
CA LYS A 66 -16.28 23.61 33.03
C LYS A 66 -16.98 24.95 32.84
N ASN A 67 -16.99 25.48 31.62
CA ASN A 67 -17.42 26.86 31.34
C ASN A 67 -18.73 26.93 30.54
N ALA A 68 -19.21 25.81 30.00
CA ALA A 68 -20.45 25.73 29.22
C ALA A 68 -21.04 24.31 29.28
N ASP A 69 -22.37 24.23 29.21
CA ASP A 69 -23.10 22.96 29.10
C ASP A 69 -23.14 22.48 27.64
N PHE A 70 -22.86 21.20 27.41
CA PHE A 70 -22.87 20.56 26.10
C PHE A 70 -23.98 19.51 26.02
N SER A 71 -24.64 19.40 24.87
CA SER A 71 -25.53 18.26 24.57
C SER A 71 -24.74 16.98 24.37
N SER A 72 -25.42 15.83 24.33
CA SER A 72 -24.77 14.58 23.89
C SER A 72 -24.14 14.77 22.50
N PRO A 73 -22.90 14.27 22.27
CA PRO A 73 -22.25 14.39 20.98
C PRO A 73 -23.08 13.70 19.91
N TRP A 74 -23.38 14.41 18.83
CA TRP A 74 -24.11 13.86 17.66
C TRP A 74 -23.17 13.30 16.59
N LEU A 75 -21.88 13.67 16.62
CA LEU A 75 -20.85 13.32 15.65
C LEU A 75 -19.62 12.86 16.44
N SER A 76 -19.35 11.56 16.41
CA SER A 76 -18.07 11.01 16.83
C SER A 76 -17.10 11.05 15.66
N GLY A 77 -15.84 11.31 15.93
CA GLY A 77 -14.81 11.26 14.90
C GLY A 77 -13.44 11.02 15.49
N SER A 78 -12.57 10.48 14.64
CA SER A 78 -11.19 10.19 14.97
C SER A 78 -10.27 11.24 14.36
N PHE A 79 -9.11 11.47 14.97
CA PHE A 79 -8.06 12.26 14.32
C PHE A 79 -7.44 11.45 13.20
N SER A 80 -7.44 12.04 12.00
CA SER A 80 -6.83 11.48 10.80
C SER A 80 -5.67 12.33 10.34
N ILE A 81 -4.72 11.70 9.67
CA ILE A 81 -3.54 12.34 9.12
C ILE A 81 -3.68 12.44 7.61
N LEU A 82 -3.63 13.66 7.09
CA LEU A 82 -3.62 13.97 5.67
C LEU A 82 -2.18 14.09 5.18
N ILE A 83 -1.84 13.27 4.20
CA ILE A 83 -0.52 13.15 3.58
C ILE A 83 -0.68 13.52 2.09
N PRO A 84 0.29 14.24 1.49
CA PRO A 84 0.26 14.49 0.05
C PRO A 84 0.35 13.19 -0.74
N ILE A 85 -0.36 13.14 -1.86
CA ILE A 85 -0.24 12.03 -2.81
C ILE A 85 1.18 12.08 -3.38
N PRO A 86 1.96 10.99 -3.32
CA PRO A 86 3.30 10.99 -3.89
C PRO A 86 3.20 11.19 -5.41
N ASN A 87 4.08 12.02 -5.96
CA ASN A 87 4.16 12.24 -7.40
C ASN A 87 4.51 10.91 -8.08
N ALA A 88 3.70 10.50 -9.06
CA ALA A 88 3.97 9.33 -9.88
C ALA A 88 5.25 9.59 -10.71
N SER A 89 6.39 9.11 -10.24
CA SER A 89 7.61 9.13 -11.04
C SER A 89 7.47 8.10 -12.16
N THR A 90 7.55 8.54 -13.41
CA THR A 90 7.47 7.68 -14.59
C THR A 90 8.75 6.84 -14.69
N ASN A 91 8.80 5.74 -13.96
CA ASN A 91 9.90 4.80 -14.05
C ASN A 91 9.62 3.82 -15.20
N ILE A 92 10.37 3.92 -16.31
CA ILE A 92 10.27 2.99 -17.45
C ILE A 92 10.61 1.55 -17.03
N GLY A 93 11.40 1.38 -15.96
CA GLY A 93 11.67 0.08 -15.33
C GLY A 93 10.44 -0.59 -14.69
N ALA A 94 9.33 0.14 -14.51
CA ALA A 94 8.06 -0.40 -14.02
C ALA A 94 7.44 -1.44 -14.99
N LEU A 95 7.86 -1.46 -16.25
CA LEU A 95 7.39 -2.46 -17.23
C LEU A 95 8.00 -3.85 -17.00
N ILE A 96 9.23 -3.92 -16.46
CA ILE A 96 9.95 -5.19 -16.22
C ILE A 96 9.68 -5.68 -14.79
N GLN A 97 9.33 -4.77 -13.88
CA GLN A 97 8.98 -5.03 -12.48
C GLN A 97 7.82 -6.03 -12.22
N PRO A 98 6.79 -6.20 -13.09
CA PRO A 98 5.65 -7.06 -12.76
C PRO A 98 6.04 -8.54 -12.61
N MET A 99 7.11 -8.97 -13.29
CA MET A 99 7.62 -10.33 -13.19
C MET A 99 8.92 -10.39 -12.38
N ARG A 100 9.04 -11.41 -11.53
CA ARG A 100 10.27 -11.70 -10.80
C ARG A 100 11.42 -11.95 -11.78
N THR A 101 12.61 -11.49 -11.41
CA THR A 101 13.85 -11.70 -12.19
C THR A 101 14.14 -13.18 -12.46
N GLU A 102 13.75 -14.07 -11.54
CA GLU A 102 13.83 -15.52 -11.72
C GLU A 102 13.08 -16.00 -12.96
N VAL A 103 11.88 -15.47 -13.23
CA VAL A 103 11.07 -15.90 -14.38
C VAL A 103 11.72 -15.47 -15.70
N TRP A 104 12.35 -14.31 -15.74
CA TRP A 104 13.11 -13.86 -16.90
C TRP A 104 14.28 -14.80 -17.21
N ILE A 105 14.97 -15.30 -16.18
CA ILE A 105 16.04 -16.29 -16.36
C ILE A 105 15.48 -17.58 -16.97
N TYR A 106 14.33 -18.07 -16.48
CA TYR A 106 13.68 -19.26 -17.05
C TYR A 106 13.22 -19.04 -18.50
N ILE A 107 12.70 -17.86 -18.86
CA ILE A 107 12.34 -17.52 -20.25
C ILE A 107 13.59 -17.55 -21.13
N CYS A 108 14.67 -16.87 -20.73
CA CYS A 108 15.93 -16.86 -21.47
C CYS A 108 16.53 -18.26 -21.65
N LEU A 109 16.40 -19.14 -20.66
CA LEU A 109 16.88 -20.52 -20.72
C LEU A 109 15.95 -21.44 -21.54
N SER A 110 14.65 -21.15 -21.58
CA SER A 110 13.66 -21.97 -22.28
C SER A 110 13.86 -21.98 -23.80
N VAL A 111 14.17 -20.83 -24.40
CA VAL A 111 14.34 -20.67 -25.85
C VAL A 111 15.44 -21.58 -26.42
N PRO A 112 16.69 -21.59 -25.90
CA PRO A 112 17.73 -22.49 -26.41
C PRO A 112 17.42 -23.96 -26.12
N THR A 113 16.76 -24.26 -25.00
CA THR A 113 16.34 -25.62 -24.64
C THR A 113 15.35 -26.19 -25.66
N VAL A 114 14.35 -25.40 -26.06
CA VAL A 114 13.38 -25.81 -27.06
C VAL A 114 14.00 -25.91 -28.45
N MET A 115 14.88 -24.97 -28.82
CA MET A 115 15.65 -25.05 -30.06
C MET A 115 16.47 -26.35 -30.15
N ALA A 116 17.19 -26.70 -29.08
CA ALA A 116 17.95 -27.95 -29.00
C ALA A 116 17.02 -29.19 -29.09
N SER A 117 15.85 -29.15 -28.44
CA SER A 117 14.89 -30.26 -28.48
C SER A 117 14.30 -30.50 -29.87
N LEU A 118 13.96 -29.44 -30.61
CA LEU A 118 13.42 -29.54 -31.97
C LEU A 118 14.48 -30.02 -32.97
N LEU A 119 15.73 -29.54 -32.84
CA LEU A 119 16.85 -30.03 -33.64
C LEU A 119 17.16 -31.50 -33.33
N GLY A 120 17.18 -31.88 -32.05
CA GLY A 120 17.37 -33.26 -31.61
C GLY A 120 16.29 -34.20 -32.15
N LEU A 121 15.03 -33.78 -32.09
CA LEU A 121 13.90 -34.54 -32.64
C LEU A 121 14.01 -34.70 -34.15
N SER A 122 14.38 -33.64 -34.88
CA SER A 122 14.60 -33.69 -36.33
C SER A 122 15.72 -34.68 -36.70
N LYS A 123 16.88 -34.61 -36.01
CA LYS A 123 17.99 -35.54 -36.24
C LYS A 123 17.61 -36.98 -35.89
N CYS A 124 16.84 -37.20 -34.82
CA CYS A 124 16.35 -38.52 -34.42
C CYS A 124 15.41 -39.12 -35.49
N ILE A 125 14.45 -38.34 -35.99
CA ILE A 125 13.53 -38.81 -37.05
C ILE A 125 14.30 -39.14 -38.33
N ILE A 126 15.28 -38.32 -38.71
CA ILE A 126 16.14 -38.59 -39.86
C ILE A 126 16.96 -39.88 -39.65
N ALA A 127 17.54 -40.07 -38.47
CA ALA A 127 18.30 -41.27 -38.14
C ALA A 127 17.44 -42.55 -38.16
N MET A 128 16.21 -42.49 -37.63
CA MET A 128 15.25 -43.59 -37.70
C MET A 128 14.84 -43.90 -39.13
N ASN A 129 14.56 -42.89 -39.95
CA ASN A 129 14.18 -43.07 -41.35
C ASN A 129 15.34 -43.65 -42.19
N LYS A 130 16.59 -43.29 -41.86
CA LYS A 130 17.80 -43.88 -42.47
C LYS A 130 17.99 -45.35 -42.07
N ARG A 131 17.65 -45.74 -40.83
CA ARG A 131 17.67 -47.17 -40.42
C ARG A 131 16.59 -47.99 -41.11
N MET A 132 15.44 -47.38 -41.40
CA MET A 132 14.29 -48.04 -42.06
C MET A 132 14.44 -48.14 -43.59
N ARG A 133 15.28 -47.31 -44.22
CA ARG A 133 15.50 -47.32 -45.68
C ARG A 133 16.90 -47.86 -46.03
N CYS A 134 16.98 -49.01 -46.69
CA CYS A 134 18.23 -49.65 -47.16
C CYS A 134 18.98 -48.91 -48.29
N LYS A 135 18.85 -47.59 -48.44
CA LYS A 135 19.66 -46.80 -49.37
C LYS A 135 20.29 -45.61 -48.64
N PRO A 136 21.61 -45.38 -48.79
CA PRO A 136 22.25 -44.22 -48.20
C PRO A 136 21.79 -42.97 -48.96
N SER A 137 20.84 -42.22 -48.41
CA SER A 137 20.66 -40.84 -48.82
C SER A 137 21.67 -40.00 -48.03
N GLU A 138 22.67 -39.45 -48.70
CA GLU A 138 23.54 -38.44 -48.10
C GLU A 138 22.71 -37.21 -47.77
N MET A 139 22.78 -36.78 -46.51
CA MET A 139 22.07 -35.57 -46.06
C MET A 139 22.87 -34.36 -46.54
N ASN A 140 22.38 -33.68 -47.56
CA ASN A 140 23.06 -32.53 -48.12
C ASN A 140 23.04 -31.36 -47.12
N PHE A 141 24.09 -30.52 -47.15
CA PHE A 141 24.21 -29.31 -46.34
C PHE A 141 22.93 -28.44 -46.44
N ARG A 142 22.36 -28.35 -47.65
CA ARG A 142 21.12 -27.62 -47.96
C ARG A 142 19.90 -28.08 -47.16
N ASP A 143 19.78 -29.38 -46.87
CA ASP A 143 18.68 -29.93 -46.08
C ASP A 143 18.82 -29.60 -44.59
N SER A 144 20.06 -29.50 -44.09
CA SER A 144 20.32 -29.10 -42.70
C SER A 144 20.01 -27.61 -42.47
N PHE A 145 20.27 -26.75 -43.46
CA PHE A 145 19.91 -25.33 -43.38
C PHE A 145 18.39 -25.12 -43.42
N GLN A 146 17.67 -25.85 -44.26
CA GLN A 146 16.20 -25.77 -44.30
C GLN A 146 15.53 -26.19 -42.99
N VAL A 147 16.09 -27.18 -42.28
CA VAL A 147 15.59 -27.59 -40.96
C VAL A 147 15.84 -26.51 -39.90
N ILE A 148 17.02 -25.88 -39.92
CA ILE A 148 17.36 -24.80 -38.98
C ILE A 148 16.48 -23.57 -39.25
N ASP A 149 16.31 -23.19 -40.51
CA ASP A 149 15.46 -22.08 -40.92
C ASP A 149 13.99 -22.32 -40.51
N TYR A 150 13.48 -23.54 -40.72
CA TYR A 150 12.16 -23.94 -40.22
C TYR A 150 12.03 -23.80 -38.69
N VAL A 151 13.02 -24.26 -37.92
CA VAL A 151 13.01 -24.14 -36.45
C VAL A 151 13.06 -22.67 -36.01
N ILE A 152 13.84 -21.82 -36.69
CA ILE A 152 13.92 -20.38 -36.43
C ILE A 152 12.59 -19.70 -36.74
N CYS A 153 11.96 -19.99 -37.88
CA CYS A 153 10.66 -19.43 -38.24
C CYS A 153 9.53 -19.88 -37.30
N VAL A 154 9.57 -21.12 -36.79
CA VAL A 154 8.64 -21.60 -35.75
C VAL A 154 8.85 -20.86 -34.44
N LEU A 155 10.10 -20.64 -34.02
CA LEU A 155 10.42 -19.88 -32.81
C LEU A 155 9.96 -18.41 -32.92
N LEU A 156 10.13 -17.81 -34.08
CA LEU A 156 9.70 -16.44 -34.36
C LEU A 156 8.18 -16.33 -34.63
N SER A 157 7.44 -17.44 -34.56
CA SER A 157 6.01 -17.51 -34.91
C SER A 157 5.69 -17.00 -36.33
N GLN A 158 6.67 -17.00 -37.24
CA GLN A 158 6.54 -16.46 -38.60
C GLN A 158 5.91 -17.48 -39.58
N GLY A 159 5.76 -18.73 -39.16
CA GLY A 159 5.31 -19.81 -40.03
C GLY A 159 6.39 -20.20 -41.04
N ALA A 160 6.60 -21.49 -41.24
CA ALA A 160 7.53 -21.96 -42.27
C ALA A 160 7.00 -23.19 -42.97
N TYR A 161 7.35 -23.31 -44.25
CA TYR A 161 6.99 -24.43 -45.07
C TYR A 161 8.03 -25.54 -44.91
N CYS A 162 7.61 -26.69 -44.37
CA CYS A 162 8.45 -27.89 -44.33
C CYS A 162 7.84 -28.96 -45.24
N GLY A 163 8.61 -29.37 -46.25
CA GLY A 163 8.17 -30.33 -47.28
C GLY A 163 8.05 -31.78 -46.80
N ASN A 164 8.68 -32.15 -45.66
CA ASN A 164 8.60 -33.51 -45.13
C ASN A 164 7.45 -33.67 -44.12
N ARG A 165 6.63 -34.73 -44.30
CA ARG A 165 5.51 -35.11 -43.40
C ARG A 165 6.02 -35.61 -42.04
N GLN A 166 6.48 -34.71 -41.18
CA GLN A 166 6.87 -35.04 -39.80
C GLN A 166 5.88 -34.41 -38.81
N LEU A 167 4.79 -35.15 -38.51
CA LEU A 167 3.74 -34.72 -37.59
C LEU A 167 4.27 -34.45 -36.17
N ALA A 168 5.26 -35.22 -35.71
CA ALA A 168 5.85 -35.06 -34.38
C ALA A 168 6.49 -33.68 -34.15
N ILE A 169 7.21 -33.15 -35.16
CA ILE A 169 7.80 -31.81 -35.07
C ILE A 169 6.72 -30.73 -35.05
N ARG A 170 5.65 -30.90 -35.83
CA ARG A 170 4.52 -29.97 -35.85
C ARG A 170 3.76 -29.94 -34.51
N LEU A 171 3.58 -31.09 -33.87
CA LEU A 171 2.97 -31.16 -32.54
C LEU A 171 3.86 -30.52 -31.46
N ALA A 172 5.17 -30.76 -31.50
CA ALA A 172 6.12 -30.12 -30.60
C ALA A 172 6.16 -28.59 -30.79
N ALA A 173 6.15 -28.14 -32.04
CA ALA A 173 6.05 -26.72 -32.39
C ALA A 173 4.73 -26.11 -31.89
N ALA A 174 3.60 -26.79 -32.09
CA ALA A 174 2.30 -26.32 -31.60
C ALA A 174 2.24 -26.23 -30.06
N ALA A 175 2.84 -27.20 -29.36
CA ALA A 175 2.94 -27.17 -27.90
C ALA A 175 3.80 -25.98 -27.42
N TRP A 176 4.91 -25.68 -28.11
CA TRP A 176 5.72 -24.49 -27.85
C TRP A 176 4.93 -23.20 -28.07
N CYS A 177 4.26 -23.06 -29.21
CA CYS A 177 3.43 -21.89 -29.50
C CYS A 177 2.33 -21.69 -28.47
N LEU A 178 1.69 -22.77 -27.99
CA LEU A 178 0.70 -22.72 -26.92
C LEU A 178 1.33 -22.27 -25.59
N GLY A 179 2.53 -22.75 -25.26
CA GLY A 179 3.29 -22.29 -24.09
C GLY A 179 3.63 -20.80 -24.15
N CYS A 180 4.11 -20.32 -25.29
CA CYS A 180 4.38 -18.89 -25.51
C CYS A 180 3.11 -18.05 -25.37
N PHE A 181 1.98 -18.50 -25.94
CA PHE A 181 0.70 -17.82 -25.82
C PHE A 181 0.28 -17.67 -24.35
N VAL A 182 0.33 -18.75 -23.57
CA VAL A 182 0.00 -18.71 -22.13
C VAL A 182 0.92 -17.75 -21.38
N LEU A 183 2.23 -17.77 -21.67
CA LEU A 183 3.21 -16.86 -21.06
C LEU A 183 2.88 -15.39 -21.36
N VAL A 184 2.57 -15.05 -22.62
CA VAL A 184 2.20 -13.69 -23.01
C VAL A 184 0.91 -13.26 -22.33
N GLN A 185 -0.11 -14.13 -22.28
CA GLN A 185 -1.37 -13.83 -21.59
C GLN A 185 -1.17 -13.58 -20.09
N ALA A 186 -0.30 -14.37 -19.44
CA ALA A 186 0.04 -14.18 -18.03
C ALA A 186 0.76 -12.83 -17.81
N TYR A 187 1.76 -12.52 -18.64
CA TYR A 187 2.48 -11.25 -18.57
C TYR A 187 1.55 -10.05 -18.75
N SER A 188 0.68 -10.07 -19.77
CA SER A 188 -0.30 -9.01 -20.00
C SER A 188 -1.24 -8.83 -18.81
N SER A 189 -1.71 -9.92 -18.19
CA SER A 189 -2.60 -9.87 -17.03
C SER A 189 -1.92 -9.25 -15.82
N THR A 190 -0.69 -9.66 -15.52
CA THR A 190 0.09 -9.11 -14.39
C THR A 190 0.48 -7.65 -14.63
N LEU A 191 0.82 -7.29 -15.88
CA LEU A 191 1.10 -5.91 -16.25
C LEU A 191 -0.13 -5.01 -16.08
N ILE A 192 -1.30 -5.45 -16.56
CA ILE A 192 -2.57 -4.72 -16.38
C ILE A 192 -2.84 -4.51 -14.89
N ALA A 193 -2.75 -5.57 -14.09
CA ALA A 193 -2.94 -5.47 -12.64
C ALA A 193 -1.97 -4.44 -12.02
N PHE A 194 -0.70 -4.43 -12.45
CA PHE A 194 0.31 -3.51 -11.95
C PHE A 194 0.03 -2.06 -12.32
N ILE A 195 -0.41 -1.76 -13.55
CA ILE A 195 -0.72 -0.38 -13.97
C ILE A 195 -2.05 0.13 -13.38
N THR A 196 -3.00 -0.76 -13.13
CA THR A 196 -4.28 -0.38 -12.50
C THR A 196 -4.17 -0.22 -11.01
N SER A 197 -3.22 -0.92 -10.37
CA SER A 197 -3.00 -0.83 -8.93
C SER A 197 -2.20 0.44 -8.62
N PRO A 198 -2.72 1.36 -7.79
CA PRO A 198 -1.96 2.52 -7.38
C PRO A 198 -0.74 2.06 -6.55
N ASN A 199 0.44 2.04 -7.16
CA ASN A 199 1.71 1.70 -6.48
C ASN A 199 2.25 2.86 -5.61
N ASN A 200 1.36 3.74 -5.16
CA ASN A 200 1.70 4.85 -4.30
C ASN A 200 1.80 4.33 -2.87
N LYS A 201 2.93 3.71 -2.54
CA LYS A 201 3.23 3.40 -1.14
C LYS A 201 3.14 4.71 -0.35
N PRO A 202 2.30 4.80 0.69
CA PRO A 202 2.25 5.98 1.53
C PRO A 202 3.65 6.27 2.05
N ILE A 203 4.06 7.54 2.05
CA ILE A 203 5.35 7.96 2.62
C ILE A 203 5.40 7.59 4.12
N ILE A 204 4.23 7.60 4.77
CA ILE A 204 4.02 7.30 6.19
C ILE A 204 2.82 6.36 6.28
N ASN A 205 3.01 5.13 6.77
CA ASN A 205 1.90 4.19 6.99
C ASN A 205 1.28 4.35 8.38
N SER A 206 2.04 4.92 9.32
CA SER A 206 1.57 5.14 10.70
C SER A 206 2.22 6.36 11.34
N VAL A 207 1.55 6.94 12.34
CA VAL A 207 2.07 8.03 13.19
C VAL A 207 3.43 7.67 13.81
N TYR A 208 3.68 6.38 14.03
CA TYR A 208 4.94 5.86 14.58
C TYR A 208 6.13 5.92 13.61
N ASP A 209 5.91 6.14 12.31
CA ASP A 209 6.99 6.32 11.32
C ASP A 209 7.51 7.77 11.26
N ILE A 210 6.69 8.74 11.73
CA ILE A 210 7.03 10.17 11.81
C ILE A 210 8.29 10.44 12.67
N PRO A 211 8.51 9.78 13.82
CA PRO A 211 9.73 10.00 14.61
C PRO A 211 11.00 9.32 14.07
N ASN A 212 10.95 8.55 12.98
CA ASN A 212 12.12 7.78 12.49
C ASN A 212 12.94 8.51 11.40
N VAL A 213 12.60 9.76 11.08
CA VAL A 213 13.45 10.66 10.29
C VAL A 213 14.71 11.04 11.09
N PRO A 214 15.90 11.08 10.45
CA PRO A 214 17.18 11.27 11.14
C PRO A 214 17.20 12.61 11.89
N GLY A 215 17.26 12.55 13.22
CA GLY A 215 17.29 13.73 14.10
C GLY A 215 16.56 13.54 15.45
N LEU A 216 15.67 12.55 15.57
CA LEU A 216 14.92 12.31 16.80
C LEU A 216 15.55 11.20 17.67
N LYS A 217 16.04 11.59 18.86
CA LYS A 217 16.53 10.63 19.87
C LYS A 217 15.38 9.75 20.39
N GLN A 218 15.61 8.45 20.41
CA GLN A 218 14.69 7.45 20.97
C GLN A 218 14.63 7.64 22.50
N THR A 219 13.49 8.10 22.99
CA THR A 219 13.18 8.15 24.43
C THR A 219 11.78 7.55 24.60
N ASN A 220 11.51 6.94 25.75
CA ASN A 220 10.26 6.23 26.12
C ASN A 220 9.01 7.12 26.18
N PHE A 221 9.07 8.31 25.60
CA PHE A 221 8.00 9.29 25.62
C PHE A 221 7.05 9.04 24.44
N SER A 222 5.75 9.08 24.73
CA SER A 222 4.67 8.92 23.75
C SER A 222 4.90 9.81 22.52
N VAL A 223 4.75 9.23 21.32
CA VAL A 223 4.95 9.91 20.03
C VAL A 223 4.17 11.24 19.96
N PHE A 224 2.99 11.27 20.56
CA PHE A 224 2.14 12.47 20.61
C PHE A 224 2.77 13.62 21.39
N THR A 225 3.55 13.33 22.43
CA THR A 225 4.16 14.40 23.21
C THR A 225 5.34 15.03 22.48
N LYS A 226 6.15 14.23 21.78
CA LYS A 226 7.21 14.74 20.87
C LYS A 226 6.62 15.61 19.75
N LEU A 227 5.50 15.18 19.18
CA LEU A 227 4.78 15.95 18.19
C LEU A 227 4.27 17.27 18.77
N GLY A 228 3.73 17.23 19.99
CA GLY A 228 3.32 18.43 20.73
C GLY A 228 4.47 19.38 21.02
N GLU A 229 5.66 18.88 21.35
CA GLU A 229 6.88 19.68 21.53
C GLU A 229 7.34 20.31 20.22
N SER A 230 7.40 19.55 19.12
CA SER A 230 7.76 20.07 17.79
C SER A 230 6.80 21.18 17.34
N LEU A 231 5.49 21.01 17.59
CA LEU A 231 4.48 22.04 17.34
C LEU A 231 4.60 23.26 18.25
N ARG A 232 5.22 23.14 19.43
CA ARG A 232 5.50 24.28 20.34
C ARG A 232 6.79 25.00 19.96
N GLU A 233 7.78 24.28 19.46
CA GLU A 233 9.07 24.82 19.05
C GLU A 233 8.97 25.61 17.74
N ASP A 234 8.28 25.07 16.72
CA ASP A 234 8.11 25.76 15.43
C ASP A 234 6.66 26.27 15.24
N PRO A 235 6.41 27.58 15.41
CA PRO A 235 5.09 28.17 15.18
C PRO A 235 4.68 28.13 13.70
N ASN A 236 5.62 27.95 12.76
CA ASN A 236 5.30 27.86 11.33
C ASN A 236 4.58 26.56 10.96
N LEU A 237 4.63 25.53 11.81
CA LEU A 237 3.86 24.31 11.63
C LEU A 237 2.36 24.50 11.90
N ARG A 238 1.98 25.62 12.53
CA ARG A 238 0.58 25.96 12.82
C ARG A 238 -0.01 26.83 11.71
N CYS A 239 -1.31 26.69 11.47
CA CYS A 239 -2.04 27.51 10.50
C CYS A 239 -3.25 28.16 11.14
N ASN A 240 -3.53 29.42 10.77
CA ASN A 240 -4.73 30.13 11.20
C ASN A 240 -5.97 29.73 10.38
N ARG A 241 -5.77 29.29 9.13
CA ARG A 241 -6.82 28.78 8.24
C ARG A 241 -6.48 27.38 7.76
N THR A 242 -7.52 26.58 7.56
CA THR A 242 -7.41 25.23 7.00
C THR A 242 -6.81 25.25 5.59
N GLU A 243 -7.23 26.20 4.74
CA GLU A 243 -6.73 26.35 3.36
C GLU A 243 -5.21 26.51 3.30
N LEU A 244 -4.64 27.36 4.16
CA LEU A 244 -3.20 27.60 4.21
C LEU A 244 -2.41 26.35 4.64
N CYS A 245 -3.01 25.52 5.48
CA CYS A 245 -2.45 24.23 5.86
C CYS A 245 -2.55 23.20 4.73
N LEU A 246 -3.67 23.19 3.99
CA LEU A 246 -3.83 22.33 2.81
C LEU A 246 -2.82 22.67 1.70
N ASP A 247 -2.54 23.95 1.49
CA ASP A 247 -1.52 24.38 0.52
C ASP A 247 -0.10 23.97 0.95
N LYS A 248 0.20 24.01 2.25
CA LYS A 248 1.45 23.44 2.78
C LYS A 248 1.53 21.93 2.56
N VAL A 249 0.47 21.18 2.80
CA VAL A 249 0.45 19.73 2.52
C VAL A 249 0.68 19.46 1.03
N ARG A 250 0.03 20.22 0.14
CA ARG A 250 0.22 20.11 -1.32
C ARG A 250 1.66 20.33 -1.78
N SER A 251 2.46 21.10 -1.03
CA SER A 251 3.89 21.27 -1.32
C SER A 251 4.73 19.99 -1.12
N GLY A 252 4.16 18.92 -0.54
CA GLY A 252 4.79 17.60 -0.46
C GLY A 252 5.56 17.31 0.84
N ASN A 253 5.94 18.36 1.58
CA ASN A 253 6.83 18.23 2.75
C ASN A 253 6.12 18.27 4.10
N TYR A 254 4.82 18.53 4.12
CA TYR A 254 4.05 18.71 5.34
C TYR A 254 2.90 17.72 5.42
N VAL A 255 2.58 17.39 6.66
CA VAL A 255 1.50 16.48 7.03
C VAL A 255 0.51 17.25 7.90
N TYR A 256 -0.78 17.06 7.68
CA TYR A 256 -1.82 17.81 8.39
C TYR A 256 -2.73 16.88 9.18
N ILE A 257 -2.94 17.20 10.45
CA ILE A 257 -3.81 16.41 11.34
C ILE A 257 -5.18 17.08 11.33
N HIS A 258 -6.20 16.33 10.93
CA HIS A 258 -7.57 16.81 10.81
C HIS A 258 -8.56 15.87 11.50
N HIS A 259 -9.65 16.42 12.01
CA HIS A 259 -10.73 15.62 12.56
C HIS A 259 -11.57 15.05 11.42
N LEU A 260 -11.69 13.72 11.33
CA LEU A 260 -12.55 13.08 10.34
C LEU A 260 -13.86 12.67 11.03
N PRO A 261 -15.01 13.24 10.63
CA PRO A 261 -16.29 12.80 11.16
C PRO A 261 -16.58 11.37 10.69
N GLU A 262 -16.94 10.49 11.62
CA GLU A 262 -17.46 9.16 11.29
C GLU A 262 -18.99 9.27 11.18
N GLY A 263 -19.55 8.87 10.04
CA GLY A 263 -20.97 8.95 9.71
C GLY A 263 -21.43 7.73 8.93
#